data_AF-A0A7Y3XG88-F1
#
_entry.id   AF-A0A7Y3XG88-F1
#
_cell.length_a   1.000
_cell.length_b   1.000
_cell.length_c   1.000
_cell.angle_alpha   90.00
_cell.angle_beta   90.00
_cell.angle_gamma   90.00
#
_symmetry.space_group_name_H-M   'P 1'
#
loop_
_entity.id
_entity.type
_entity.pdbx_description
1 polymer ?
#
loop_
_entity_poly.entity_id
_entity_poly.type
_entity_poly.pdbx_seq_one_letter_code
_entity_poly.pdbx_strand_id
1 'polypeptide(L)'
;MDITVIEQVSGTTDVLVNSIPVLLGNESRGVQLRTETIDGELVATVRVRADGSRLTITEGQLGALLNSRDELVSGLLDDVDTFAGQLIFQVNKVHSQGQGSKGFDTVTGTYGVTDADAALNATDAGLPFTIKNGSLQLNITNEATGARTTTRIDIDLDGVGSDMTLNDLATAITAVDNATATVNADGTLTLTATDGYRLSFSDDTADALAALGLNSYFDGFDASNITVNDTVQTDTDYLAVGADHVPGSNDTALAIAELETQSITELGSRSLREFWSDSVEEIAVQLDATNVKAATTSAVREGLQAQEAAVSGVSLDEESINLMNFQRQYEAAARFISVVNDLMDQLLAIV
;
A
#
# COMPACT_ATOMS: atom_id res chain seq x y z
N MET A 1 13.56 -19.37 -6.92
CA MET A 1 12.92 -20.20 -5.88
C MET A 1 13.96 -21.19 -5.42
N ASP A 2 14.02 -21.43 -4.12
CA ASP A 2 14.85 -22.49 -3.57
C ASP A 2 14.29 -23.85 -4.01
N ILE A 3 15.15 -24.71 -4.55
CA ILE A 3 14.80 -26.04 -5.02
C ILE A 3 15.74 -27.07 -4.39
N THR A 4 15.17 -28.13 -3.87
CA THR A 4 15.93 -29.32 -3.48
C THR A 4 15.75 -30.38 -4.54
N VAL A 5 16.88 -30.89 -5.05
CA VAL A 5 16.92 -31.93 -6.06
C VAL A 5 17.40 -33.22 -5.39
N ILE A 6 16.61 -34.29 -5.49
CA ILE A 6 16.93 -35.60 -4.91
C ILE A 6 16.99 -36.63 -6.04
N GLU A 7 18.16 -37.22 -6.25
CA GLU A 7 18.32 -38.33 -7.20
C GLU A 7 17.93 -39.65 -6.53
N GLN A 8 17.02 -40.39 -7.17
CA GLN A 8 16.61 -41.71 -6.72
C GLN A 8 17.54 -42.80 -7.25
N VAL A 9 17.54 -43.97 -6.58
CA VAL A 9 18.34 -45.14 -7.00
C VAL A 9 18.01 -45.61 -8.41
N SER A 10 16.80 -45.31 -8.91
CA SER A 10 16.33 -45.56 -10.28
C SER A 10 16.94 -44.63 -11.34
N GLY A 11 17.70 -43.60 -10.95
CA GLY A 11 18.21 -42.54 -11.84
C GLY A 11 17.15 -41.48 -12.20
N THR A 12 15.98 -41.52 -11.57
CA THR A 12 14.96 -40.47 -11.69
C THR A 12 15.16 -39.40 -10.63
N THR A 13 14.67 -38.18 -10.86
CA THR A 13 14.90 -37.03 -9.97
C THR A 13 13.60 -36.50 -9.40
N ASP A 14 13.59 -36.27 -8.10
CA ASP A 14 12.53 -35.52 -7.43
C ASP A 14 12.98 -34.07 -7.24
N VAL A 15 12.08 -33.12 -7.49
CA VAL A 15 12.32 -31.70 -7.25
C VAL A 15 11.29 -31.20 -6.26
N LEU A 16 11.77 -30.63 -5.16
CA LEU A 16 10.96 -30.10 -4.08
C LEU A 16 11.20 -28.60 -3.94
N VAL A 17 10.14 -27.86 -3.61
CA VAL A 17 10.19 -26.46 -3.18
C VAL A 17 9.74 -26.43 -1.73
N ASN A 18 10.64 -26.11 -0.80
CA ASN A 18 10.36 -26.08 0.63
C ASN A 18 9.67 -27.36 1.14
N SER A 19 10.26 -28.53 0.84
CA SER A 19 9.74 -29.87 1.15
C SER A 19 8.44 -30.29 0.43
N ILE A 20 7.90 -29.45 -0.45
CA ILE A 20 6.71 -29.80 -1.25
C ILE A 20 7.16 -30.25 -2.64
N PRO A 21 6.86 -31.49 -3.05
CA PRO A 21 7.29 -31.99 -4.35
C PRO A 21 6.53 -31.28 -5.48
N VAL A 22 7.29 -30.80 -6.46
CA VAL A 22 6.79 -30.22 -7.73
C VAL A 22 7.09 -31.12 -8.93
N LEU A 23 8.08 -32.01 -8.80
CA LEU A 23 8.39 -33.12 -9.70
C LEU A 23 8.64 -34.38 -8.86
N LEU A 24 8.00 -35.49 -9.20
CA LEU A 24 8.27 -36.81 -8.63
C LEU A 24 8.68 -37.76 -9.75
N GLY A 25 9.96 -38.05 -9.87
CA GLY A 25 10.55 -38.81 -10.97
C GLY A 25 10.17 -38.24 -12.35
N ASN A 26 9.22 -38.88 -13.03
CA ASN A 26 8.71 -38.47 -14.34
C ASN A 26 7.37 -37.71 -14.29
N GLU A 27 6.77 -37.54 -13.11
CA GLU A 27 5.48 -36.90 -12.92
C GLU A 27 5.65 -35.43 -12.50
N SER A 28 5.33 -34.51 -13.40
CA SER A 28 5.24 -33.09 -13.06
C SER A 28 3.94 -32.80 -12.33
N ARG A 29 4.04 -32.27 -11.11
CA ARG A 29 2.87 -31.84 -10.31
C ARG A 29 2.41 -30.42 -10.65
N GLY A 30 3.21 -29.70 -11.44
CA GLY A 30 2.95 -28.35 -11.93
C GLY A 30 2.93 -27.28 -10.83
N VAL A 31 3.16 -26.04 -11.24
CA VAL A 31 3.03 -24.85 -10.39
C VAL A 31 2.03 -23.89 -11.03
N GLN A 32 1.22 -23.22 -10.21
CA GLN A 32 0.27 -22.22 -10.66
C GLN A 32 0.21 -21.03 -9.70
N LEU A 33 -0.05 -19.85 -10.25
CA LEU A 33 -0.41 -18.68 -9.49
C LEU A 33 -1.92 -18.69 -9.28
N ARG A 34 -2.37 -18.41 -8.06
CA ARG A 34 -3.78 -18.22 -7.72
C ARG A 34 -3.93 -16.87 -7.04
N THR A 35 -4.74 -16.01 -7.65
CA THR A 35 -5.11 -14.70 -7.12
C THR A 35 -6.49 -14.79 -6.48
N GLU A 36 -6.61 -14.31 -5.25
CA GLU A 36 -7.86 -14.24 -4.50
C GLU A 36 -8.00 -12.84 -3.92
N THR A 37 -9.21 -12.30 -3.91
CA THR A 37 -9.48 -11.06 -3.17
C THR A 37 -9.88 -11.45 -1.75
N ILE A 38 -9.09 -11.03 -0.76
CA ILE A 38 -9.35 -11.23 0.66
C ILE A 38 -9.48 -9.83 1.26
N ASP A 39 -10.64 -9.52 1.85
CA ASP A 39 -10.90 -8.21 2.48
C ASP A 39 -10.64 -7.00 1.55
N GLY A 40 -10.88 -7.18 0.24
CA GLY A 40 -10.64 -6.14 -0.78
C GLY A 40 -9.23 -6.15 -1.36
N GLU A 41 -8.28 -6.85 -0.74
CA GLU A 41 -6.90 -6.95 -1.22
C GLU A 41 -6.68 -8.14 -2.15
N LEU A 42 -5.95 -7.92 -3.25
CA LEU A 42 -5.59 -8.96 -4.18
C LEU A 42 -4.38 -9.76 -3.65
N VAL A 43 -4.65 -10.92 -3.06
CA VAL A 43 -3.62 -11.84 -2.56
C VAL A 43 -3.24 -12.83 -3.64
N ALA A 44 -1.98 -12.84 -4.08
CA ALA A 44 -1.47 -13.84 -5.01
C ALA A 44 -0.63 -14.92 -4.30
N THR A 45 -1.10 -16.16 -4.36
CA THR A 45 -0.41 -17.33 -3.80
C THR A 45 0.12 -18.25 -4.89
N VAL A 46 1.32 -18.76 -4.71
CA VAL A 46 1.88 -19.82 -5.57
C VAL A 46 1.49 -21.17 -4.99
N ARG A 47 0.95 -22.07 -5.81
CA ARG A 47 0.44 -23.38 -5.40
C ARG A 47 0.87 -24.48 -6.37
N VAL A 48 0.92 -25.71 -5.88
CA VAL A 48 1.08 -26.90 -6.72
C VAL A 48 -0.23 -27.16 -7.47
N ARG A 49 -0.14 -27.41 -8.78
CA ARG A 49 -1.34 -27.60 -9.62
C ARG A 49 -2.08 -28.90 -9.30
N ALA A 50 -1.36 -29.96 -8.98
CA ALA A 50 -1.93 -31.29 -8.76
C ALA A 50 -2.84 -31.39 -7.52
N ASP A 51 -2.52 -30.69 -6.42
CA ASP A 51 -3.20 -30.85 -5.13
C ASP A 51 -3.59 -29.51 -4.46
N GLY A 52 -3.19 -28.36 -5.01
CA GLY A 52 -3.47 -27.04 -4.45
C GLY A 52 -2.62 -26.65 -3.23
N SER A 53 -1.61 -27.46 -2.87
CA SER A 53 -0.69 -27.18 -1.77
C SER A 53 0.01 -25.83 -1.97
N ARG A 54 0.05 -24.98 -0.93
CA ARG A 54 0.70 -23.66 -0.99
C ARG A 54 2.22 -23.81 -1.00
N LEU A 55 2.88 -23.17 -1.96
CA LEU A 55 4.33 -23.06 -2.04
C LEU A 55 4.76 -21.72 -1.42
N THR A 56 5.45 -21.78 -0.29
CA THR A 56 6.07 -20.60 0.31
C THR A 56 7.43 -20.37 -0.33
N ILE A 57 7.52 -19.35 -1.18
CA ILE A 57 8.71 -19.04 -1.96
C ILE A 57 9.36 -17.79 -1.41
N THR A 58 10.48 -17.95 -0.71
CA THR A 58 11.23 -16.85 -0.08
C THR A 58 12.52 -16.51 -0.83
N GLU A 59 12.98 -17.37 -1.74
CA GLU A 59 14.29 -17.24 -2.38
C GLU A 59 14.25 -17.13 -3.91
N GLY A 60 15.38 -16.69 -4.46
CA GLY A 60 15.58 -16.40 -5.87
C GLY A 60 14.65 -15.29 -6.38
N GLN A 61 14.60 -15.13 -7.70
CA GLN A 61 13.88 -14.01 -8.32
C GLN A 61 12.38 -13.99 -7.97
N LEU A 62 11.71 -15.15 -7.95
CA LEU A 62 10.29 -15.20 -7.60
C LEU A 62 10.02 -14.83 -6.14
N GLY A 63 10.86 -15.28 -5.20
CA GLY A 63 10.73 -14.87 -3.79
C GLY A 63 10.96 -13.37 -3.61
N ALA A 64 11.97 -12.82 -4.28
CA ALA A 64 12.24 -11.38 -4.26
C ALA A 64 11.09 -10.56 -4.86
N LEU A 65 10.47 -11.01 -5.96
CA LEU A 65 9.31 -10.34 -6.56
C LEU A 65 8.09 -10.37 -5.65
N LEU A 66 7.83 -11.51 -4.98
CA LEU A 66 6.73 -11.63 -4.03
C LEU A 66 6.96 -10.71 -2.82
N ASN A 67 8.15 -10.74 -2.21
CA ASN A 67 8.51 -9.85 -1.10
C ASN A 67 8.46 -8.36 -1.50
N SER A 68 8.97 -8.00 -2.68
CA SER A 68 8.89 -6.63 -3.18
C SER A 68 7.45 -6.14 -3.35
N ARG A 69 6.55 -7.00 -3.83
CA ARG A 69 5.14 -6.63 -3.99
C ARG A 69 4.42 -6.57 -2.64
N ASP A 70 4.55 -7.62 -1.84
CA ASP A 70 3.72 -7.85 -0.65
C ASP A 70 4.18 -7.04 0.57
N GLU A 71 5.47 -6.73 0.67
CA GLU A 71 6.01 -5.98 1.82
C GLU A 71 6.42 -4.57 1.40
N LEU A 72 7.35 -4.44 0.44
CA LEU A 72 7.94 -3.13 0.14
C LEU A 72 6.97 -2.18 -0.56
N VAL A 73 6.32 -2.64 -1.63
CA VAL A 73 5.37 -1.80 -2.39
C VAL A 73 4.10 -1.58 -1.59
N SER A 74 3.60 -2.60 -0.90
CA SER A 74 2.42 -2.46 -0.03
C SER A 74 2.67 -1.42 1.06
N GLY A 75 3.76 -1.53 1.82
CA GLY A 75 4.08 -0.56 2.88
C GLY A 75 4.27 0.86 2.34
N LEU A 76 4.88 1.02 1.15
CA LEU A 76 5.00 2.33 0.52
C LEU A 76 3.64 2.93 0.12
N LEU A 77 2.73 2.10 -0.39
CA LEU A 77 1.38 2.57 -0.71
C LEU A 77 0.65 3.00 0.57
N ASP A 78 0.77 2.23 1.66
CA ASP A 78 0.20 2.58 2.97
C ASP A 78 0.76 3.91 3.50
N ASP A 79 2.07 4.17 3.36
CA ASP A 79 2.70 5.44 3.76
C ASP A 79 2.18 6.61 2.92
N VAL A 80 2.06 6.43 1.61
CA VAL A 80 1.57 7.45 0.68
C VAL A 80 0.09 7.76 0.94
N ASP A 81 -0.73 6.72 1.17
CA ASP A 81 -2.14 6.87 1.53
C ASP A 81 -2.32 7.54 2.90
N THR A 82 -1.49 7.16 3.89
CA THR A 82 -1.47 7.81 5.21
C THR A 82 -1.11 9.28 5.10
N PHE A 83 -0.07 9.61 4.33
CA PHE A 83 0.33 11.00 4.09
C PHE A 83 -0.80 11.80 3.41
N ALA A 84 -1.40 11.25 2.35
CA ALA A 84 -2.48 11.91 1.62
C ALA A 84 -3.72 12.11 2.50
N GLY A 85 -4.14 11.08 3.24
CA GLY A 85 -5.27 11.15 4.16
C GLY A 85 -5.06 12.20 5.25
N GLN A 86 -3.85 12.30 5.82
CA GLN A 86 -3.55 13.36 6.79
C GLN A 86 -3.44 14.74 6.16
N LEU A 87 -2.86 14.87 4.97
CA LEU A 87 -2.86 16.14 4.24
C LEU A 87 -4.29 16.64 4.00
N ILE A 88 -5.16 15.75 3.49
CA ILE A 88 -6.58 16.04 3.26
C ILE A 88 -7.23 16.49 4.57
N PHE A 89 -7.13 15.67 5.62
CA PHE A 89 -7.87 15.91 6.84
C PHE A 89 -7.41 17.16 7.57
N GLN A 90 -6.09 17.38 7.70
CA GLN A 90 -5.57 18.56 8.42
C GLN A 90 -5.88 19.86 7.66
N VAL A 91 -5.77 19.87 6.33
CA VAL A 91 -6.15 21.04 5.52
C VAL A 91 -7.65 21.28 5.64
N ASN A 92 -8.48 20.24 5.53
CA ASN A 92 -9.93 20.37 5.67
C ASN A 92 -10.35 20.82 7.07
N LYS A 93 -9.67 20.39 8.14
CA LYS A 93 -9.92 20.88 9.51
C LYS A 93 -9.75 22.38 9.63
N VAL A 94 -8.72 22.93 9.00
CA VAL A 94 -8.48 24.39 9.02
C VAL A 94 -9.42 25.12 8.07
N HIS A 95 -9.58 24.63 6.84
CA HIS A 95 -10.40 25.27 5.80
C HIS A 95 -11.90 25.29 6.14
N SER A 96 -12.43 24.18 6.66
CA SER A 96 -13.88 24.01 6.90
C SER A 96 -14.45 24.98 7.93
N GLN A 97 -13.64 25.44 8.88
CA GLN A 97 -14.01 26.47 9.85
C GLN A 97 -13.57 27.88 9.46
N GLY A 98 -12.86 28.04 8.33
CA GLY A 98 -12.56 29.35 7.76
C GLY A 98 -13.71 29.91 6.92
N GLN A 99 -13.54 31.12 6.42
CA GLN A 99 -14.53 31.80 5.59
C GLN A 99 -13.93 32.32 4.29
N GLY A 100 -14.66 32.06 3.20
CA GLY A 100 -14.44 32.73 1.93
C GLY A 100 -15.04 34.14 1.91
N SER A 101 -14.98 34.79 0.75
CA SER A 101 -15.63 36.09 0.52
C SER A 101 -17.16 35.97 0.48
N LYS A 102 -17.69 34.75 0.35
CA LYS A 102 -19.11 34.43 0.29
C LYS A 102 -19.45 33.25 1.20
N GLY A 103 -20.60 33.32 1.88
CA GLY A 103 -21.18 32.18 2.60
C GLY A 103 -22.03 31.29 1.69
N PHE A 104 -22.51 30.17 2.20
CA PHE A 104 -23.25 29.18 1.41
C PHE A 104 -24.76 29.43 1.42
N ASP A 105 -25.39 29.39 0.25
CA ASP A 105 -26.82 29.12 0.11
C ASP A 105 -27.11 27.66 0.51
N THR A 106 -26.30 26.76 -0.03
CA THR A 106 -26.36 25.32 0.23
C THR A 106 -24.94 24.78 0.21
N VAL A 107 -24.66 23.86 1.14
CA VAL A 107 -23.40 23.12 1.20
C VAL A 107 -23.72 21.66 1.48
N THR A 108 -23.08 20.77 0.74
CA THR A 108 -23.24 19.32 0.91
C THR A 108 -21.91 18.71 1.27
N GLY A 109 -21.92 17.87 2.30
CA GLY A 109 -20.74 17.12 2.72
C GLY A 109 -20.33 16.11 1.66
N THR A 110 -19.03 15.84 1.55
CA THR A 110 -18.49 14.90 0.55
C THR A 110 -18.32 13.48 1.07
N TYR A 111 -18.45 13.27 2.38
CA TYR A 111 -18.43 11.93 2.98
C TYR A 111 -19.82 11.55 3.49
N GLY A 112 -20.33 10.42 2.98
CA GLY A 112 -21.60 9.86 3.43
C GLY A 112 -21.39 8.80 4.50
N VAL A 113 -22.28 8.76 5.49
CA VAL A 113 -22.32 7.66 6.47
C VAL A 113 -22.95 6.42 5.87
N THR A 114 -22.50 5.24 6.31
CA THR A 114 -23.13 3.96 5.91
C THR A 114 -24.44 3.71 6.66
N ASP A 115 -24.51 4.13 7.92
CA ASP A 115 -25.71 4.08 8.75
C ASP A 115 -25.91 5.45 9.43
N ALA A 116 -27.02 6.13 9.13
CA ALA A 116 -27.34 7.44 9.67
C ALA A 116 -27.84 7.42 11.12
N ASP A 117 -28.17 6.23 11.64
CA ASP A 117 -28.57 5.99 13.03
C ASP A 117 -27.40 5.44 13.88
N ALA A 118 -26.23 5.20 13.29
CA ALA A 118 -25.02 4.89 14.03
C ALA A 118 -24.40 6.15 14.64
N ALA A 119 -23.73 5.99 15.79
CA ALA A 119 -22.96 7.07 16.40
C ALA A 119 -21.86 7.55 15.44
N LEU A 120 -21.67 8.86 15.30
CA LEU A 120 -20.76 9.45 14.30
C LEU A 120 -19.28 9.08 14.47
N ASN A 121 -18.86 8.60 15.64
CA ASN A 121 -17.50 8.09 15.92
C ASN A 121 -17.39 6.56 15.83
N ALA A 122 -18.48 5.84 15.56
CA ALA A 122 -18.48 4.39 15.48
C ALA A 122 -17.98 3.91 14.12
N THR A 123 -17.38 2.71 14.09
CA THR A 123 -16.97 2.05 12.83
C THR A 123 -18.15 1.88 11.86
N ASP A 124 -19.36 1.63 12.39
CA ASP A 124 -20.57 1.43 11.59
C ASP A 124 -21.04 2.71 10.87
N ALA A 125 -20.62 3.90 11.32
CA ALA A 125 -20.87 5.14 10.57
C ALA A 125 -20.11 5.16 9.24
N GLY A 126 -19.00 4.44 9.12
CA GLY A 126 -18.25 4.28 7.87
C GLY A 126 -17.58 5.54 7.35
N LEU A 127 -17.38 6.56 8.20
CA LEU A 127 -16.66 7.76 7.82
C LEU A 127 -15.14 7.49 7.70
N PRO A 128 -14.46 8.07 6.71
CA PRO A 128 -13.01 7.90 6.53
C PRO A 128 -12.20 8.63 7.62
N PHE A 129 -12.78 9.65 8.24
CA PHE A 129 -12.16 10.43 9.29
C PHE A 129 -13.03 10.44 10.55
N THR A 130 -12.39 10.42 11.71
CA THR A 130 -13.08 10.32 13.00
C THR A 130 -13.59 11.67 13.48
N ILE A 131 -14.86 11.70 13.91
CA ILE A 131 -15.45 12.81 14.65
C ILE A 131 -15.23 12.57 16.14
N LYS A 132 -14.86 13.60 16.90
CA LYS A 132 -14.65 13.52 18.34
C LYS A 132 -15.70 14.33 19.10
N ASN A 133 -15.89 14.02 20.37
CA ASN A 133 -16.74 14.81 21.26
C ASN A 133 -16.29 16.27 21.29
N GLY A 134 -17.25 17.19 21.12
CA GLY A 134 -16.92 18.60 20.99
C GLY A 134 -18.11 19.45 20.56
N SER A 135 -17.87 20.39 19.66
CA SER A 135 -18.88 21.30 19.14
C SER A 135 -18.42 21.93 17.85
N LEU A 136 -19.36 22.52 17.11
CA LEU A 136 -19.10 23.46 16.03
C LEU A 136 -19.98 24.70 16.18
N GLN A 137 -19.64 25.79 15.51
CA GLN A 137 -20.54 26.95 15.39
C GLN A 137 -21.06 27.09 13.97
N LEU A 138 -22.40 27.20 13.88
CA LEU A 138 -23.11 27.55 12.66
C LEU A 138 -23.45 29.04 12.67
N ASN A 139 -23.02 29.74 11.65
CA ASN A 139 -23.22 31.16 11.47
C ASN A 139 -24.24 31.43 10.37
N ILE A 140 -25.29 32.16 10.70
CA ILE A 140 -26.36 32.58 9.79
C ILE A 140 -26.25 34.08 9.58
N THR A 141 -25.94 34.51 8.36
CA THR A 141 -25.81 35.93 8.02
C THR A 141 -26.95 36.36 7.11
N ASN A 142 -27.69 37.40 7.50
CA ASN A 142 -28.69 38.04 6.66
C ASN A 142 -28.03 38.94 5.62
N GLU A 143 -28.24 38.68 4.33
CA GLU A 143 -27.53 39.40 3.26
C GLU A 143 -27.93 40.88 3.15
N ALA A 144 -29.19 41.21 3.45
CA ALA A 144 -29.69 42.57 3.32
C ALA A 144 -29.14 43.51 4.39
N THR A 145 -28.87 42.99 5.59
CA THR A 145 -28.47 43.79 6.77
C THR A 145 -27.04 43.55 7.22
N GLY A 146 -26.43 42.43 6.82
CA GLY A 146 -25.15 41.96 7.35
C GLY A 146 -25.22 41.44 8.78
N ALA A 147 -26.41 41.38 9.39
CA ALA A 147 -26.57 40.87 10.75
C ALA A 147 -26.30 39.36 10.78
N ARG A 148 -25.47 38.93 11.74
CA ARG A 148 -25.06 37.54 11.92
C ARG A 148 -25.57 36.99 13.26
N THR A 149 -26.09 35.78 13.22
CA THR A 149 -26.41 34.96 14.39
C THR A 149 -25.50 33.75 14.39
N THR A 150 -24.83 33.49 15.52
CA THR A 150 -23.94 32.35 15.70
C THR A 150 -24.57 31.40 16.71
N THR A 151 -24.74 30.15 16.31
CA THR A 151 -25.31 29.09 17.15
C THR A 151 -24.28 28.00 17.34
N ARG A 152 -23.96 27.69 18.60
CA ARG A 152 -23.15 26.54 18.96
C ARG A 152 -23.99 25.27 18.87
N ILE A 153 -23.46 24.25 18.20
CA ILE A 153 -24.03 22.92 18.09
C ILE A 153 -23.07 21.98 18.82
N ASP A 154 -23.54 21.38 19.91
CA ASP A 154 -22.74 20.41 20.67
C ASP A 154 -22.79 19.05 19.96
N ILE A 155 -21.63 18.43 19.81
CA ILE A 155 -21.44 17.10 19.22
C ILE A 155 -21.10 16.14 20.36
N ASP A 156 -22.13 15.47 20.87
CA ASP A 156 -22.01 14.54 22.00
C ASP A 156 -21.55 13.17 21.52
N LEU A 157 -20.31 12.79 21.84
CA LEU A 157 -19.67 11.54 21.43
C LEU A 157 -18.76 11.01 22.55
N ASP A 158 -19.12 11.29 23.80
CA ASP A 158 -18.31 10.98 24.98
C ASP A 158 -18.50 9.53 25.50
N GLY A 159 -19.42 8.78 24.90
CA GLY A 159 -19.76 7.42 25.28
C GLY A 159 -20.68 7.33 26.50
N VAL A 160 -21.25 8.44 26.98
CA VAL A 160 -22.16 8.52 28.11
C VAL A 160 -23.58 8.85 27.62
N GLY A 161 -24.43 7.83 27.61
CA GLY A 161 -25.80 7.97 27.13
C GLY A 161 -25.90 7.58 25.66
N SER A 162 -26.69 8.34 24.89
CA SER A 162 -26.83 8.12 23.45
C SER A 162 -25.94 9.10 22.71
N ASP A 163 -24.85 8.59 22.14
CA ASP A 163 -23.96 9.36 21.28
C ASP A 163 -24.72 9.87 20.04
N MET A 164 -24.33 11.05 19.57
CA MET A 164 -24.96 11.74 18.44
C MET A 164 -24.80 10.96 17.14
N THR A 165 -25.92 10.79 16.44
CA THR A 165 -26.00 10.23 15.09
C THR A 165 -26.02 11.33 14.02
N LEU A 166 -25.93 10.98 12.74
CA LEU A 166 -26.09 11.96 11.66
C LEU A 166 -27.52 12.55 11.64
N ASN A 167 -28.53 11.73 11.93
CA ASN A 167 -29.92 12.18 12.03
C ASN A 167 -30.14 13.17 13.19
N ASP A 168 -29.47 12.95 14.32
CA ASP A 168 -29.51 13.89 15.46
C ASP A 168 -28.84 15.22 15.11
N LEU A 169 -27.68 15.18 14.45
CA LEU A 169 -26.99 16.38 13.98
C LEU A 169 -27.86 17.18 12.99
N ALA A 170 -28.49 16.51 12.02
CA ALA A 170 -29.40 17.15 11.07
C ALA A 170 -30.60 17.81 11.79
N THR A 171 -31.13 17.16 12.83
CA THR A 171 -32.21 17.70 13.66
C THR A 171 -31.73 18.94 14.44
N ALA A 172 -30.54 18.89 15.05
CA ALA A 172 -29.96 20.00 15.80
C ALA A 172 -29.71 21.22 14.91
N ILE A 173 -29.21 21.03 13.69
CA ILE A 173 -29.01 22.11 12.72
C ILE A 173 -30.34 22.69 12.24
N THR A 174 -31.34 21.84 11.97
CA THR A 174 -32.67 22.28 11.52
C THR A 174 -33.43 23.06 12.61
N ALA A 175 -33.05 22.90 13.88
CA ALA A 175 -33.57 23.71 14.97
C ALA A 175 -32.98 25.15 15.00
N VAL A 176 -31.94 25.45 14.20
CA VAL A 176 -31.36 26.79 14.07
C VAL A 176 -32.17 27.63 13.08
N ASP A 177 -32.57 28.83 13.49
CA ASP A 177 -33.35 29.73 12.65
C ASP A 177 -32.67 30.02 11.31
N ASN A 178 -33.44 29.89 10.22
CA ASN A 178 -33.03 30.08 8.83
C ASN A 178 -32.01 29.05 8.30
N ALA A 179 -31.84 27.92 8.98
CA ALA A 179 -31.09 26.77 8.50
C ALA A 179 -31.99 25.54 8.34
N THR A 180 -31.63 24.65 7.43
CA THR A 180 -32.22 23.31 7.32
C THR A 180 -31.10 22.34 7.01
N ALA A 181 -31.11 21.16 7.62
CA ALA A 181 -30.19 20.09 7.28
C ALA A 181 -30.97 18.84 6.87
N THR A 182 -30.46 18.12 5.87
CA THR A 182 -31.07 16.90 5.34
C THR A 182 -29.99 15.84 5.18
N VAL A 183 -30.27 14.63 5.70
CA VAL A 183 -29.48 13.44 5.41
C VAL A 183 -29.96 12.88 4.07
N ASN A 184 -29.05 12.82 3.10
CA ASN A 184 -29.32 12.34 1.76
C ASN A 184 -29.34 10.81 1.70
N ALA A 185 -29.88 10.26 0.61
CA ALA A 185 -29.98 8.82 0.43
C ALA A 185 -28.62 8.10 0.32
N ASP A 186 -27.55 8.83 0.02
CA ASP A 186 -26.16 8.35 -0.01
C ASP A 186 -25.42 8.55 1.33
N GLY A 187 -26.14 8.99 2.37
CA GLY A 187 -25.59 9.22 3.70
C GLY A 187 -24.88 10.57 3.87
N THR A 188 -24.79 11.40 2.84
CA THR A 188 -24.20 12.74 2.96
C THR A 188 -25.15 13.72 3.66
N LEU A 189 -24.61 14.78 4.24
CA LEU A 189 -25.37 15.83 4.91
C LEU A 189 -25.42 17.10 4.05
N THR A 190 -26.61 17.58 3.70
CA THR A 190 -26.81 18.87 3.02
C THR A 190 -27.39 19.88 4.00
N LEU A 191 -26.76 21.06 4.07
CA LEU A 191 -27.27 22.23 4.79
C LEU A 191 -27.71 23.28 3.78
N THR A 192 -28.86 23.91 4.03
CA THR A 192 -29.41 24.98 3.22
C THR A 192 -29.83 26.15 4.10
N ALA A 193 -29.41 27.36 3.73
CA ALA A 193 -29.94 28.60 4.31
C ALA A 193 -31.28 28.96 3.67
N THR A 194 -32.15 29.60 4.45
CA THR A 194 -33.35 30.24 3.90
C THR A 194 -32.97 31.37 2.94
N ASP A 195 -33.79 31.62 1.93
CA ASP A 195 -33.57 32.68 0.93
C ASP A 195 -33.27 34.05 1.59
N GLY A 196 -32.23 34.73 1.11
CA GLY A 196 -31.69 35.97 1.69
C GLY A 196 -30.75 35.79 2.91
N TYR A 197 -30.41 34.54 3.25
CA TYR A 197 -29.43 34.22 4.29
C TYR A 197 -28.26 33.37 3.74
N ARG A 198 -27.14 33.36 4.47
CA ARG A 198 -25.94 32.60 4.16
C ARG A 198 -25.43 31.83 5.37
N LEU A 199 -24.99 30.60 5.12
CA LEU A 199 -24.30 29.74 6.08
C LEU A 199 -22.80 30.02 6.06
N SER A 200 -22.17 29.96 7.22
CA SER A 200 -20.71 29.81 7.37
C SER A 200 -20.42 29.10 8.69
N PHE A 201 -19.20 28.64 8.88
CA PHE A 201 -18.82 27.83 10.03
C PHE A 201 -17.64 28.46 10.77
N SER A 202 -17.50 28.12 12.05
CA SER A 202 -16.37 28.49 12.91
C SER A 202 -16.28 27.53 14.11
N ASP A 203 -15.17 27.57 14.85
CA ASP A 203 -14.98 26.89 16.14
C ASP A 203 -15.41 25.40 16.15
N ASP A 204 -14.93 24.61 15.19
CA ASP A 204 -15.17 23.16 15.15
C ASP A 204 -14.14 22.41 15.99
N THR A 205 -14.47 22.17 17.25
CA THR A 205 -13.65 21.36 18.16
C THR A 205 -13.96 19.87 18.07
N ALA A 206 -14.96 19.47 17.28
CA ALA A 206 -15.33 18.07 17.06
C ALA A 206 -14.67 17.46 15.80
N ASP A 207 -14.03 18.30 14.99
CA ASP A 207 -13.55 17.98 13.63
C ASP A 207 -14.69 17.48 12.71
N ALA A 208 -15.94 17.78 13.05
CA ALA A 208 -17.14 17.27 12.38
C ALA A 208 -17.28 17.80 10.96
N LEU A 209 -16.94 19.07 10.71
CA LEU A 209 -17.05 19.68 9.39
C LEU A 209 -16.10 19.00 8.40
N ALA A 210 -14.83 18.80 8.81
CA ALA A 210 -13.83 18.14 8.00
C ALA A 210 -14.16 16.66 7.75
N ALA A 211 -14.63 15.95 8.79
CA ALA A 211 -14.96 14.53 8.69
C ALA A 211 -16.25 14.23 7.92
N LEU A 212 -17.18 15.19 7.83
CA LEU A 212 -18.36 15.12 6.96
C LEU A 212 -18.11 15.74 5.56
N GLY A 213 -16.96 16.39 5.36
CA GLY A 213 -16.62 17.04 4.09
C GLY A 213 -17.42 18.32 3.83
N LEU A 214 -17.89 18.99 4.88
CA LEU A 214 -18.57 20.27 4.78
C LEU A 214 -17.54 21.40 4.69
N ASN A 215 -17.67 22.27 3.68
CA ASN A 215 -16.72 23.35 3.42
C ASN A 215 -15.26 22.85 3.30
N SER A 216 -15.06 21.68 2.72
CA SER A 216 -13.73 21.09 2.52
C SER A 216 -12.95 21.80 1.40
N TYR A 217 -11.61 21.77 1.51
CA TYR A 217 -10.71 22.17 0.43
C TYR A 217 -10.40 20.98 -0.48
N PHE A 218 -10.16 19.81 0.09
CA PHE A 218 -9.94 18.55 -0.61
C PHE A 218 -11.13 17.59 -0.46
N ASP A 219 -11.39 16.85 -1.52
CA ASP A 219 -12.18 15.62 -1.49
C ASP A 219 -11.24 14.40 -1.61
N GLY A 220 -11.76 13.23 -1.27
CA GLY A 220 -10.99 11.99 -1.17
C GLY A 220 -10.52 11.70 0.26
N PHE A 221 -9.92 10.54 0.48
CA PHE A 221 -9.45 10.11 1.81
C PHE A 221 -8.07 9.43 1.77
N ASP A 222 -7.54 9.17 0.58
CA ASP A 222 -6.24 8.54 0.36
C ASP A 222 -5.54 9.14 -0.88
N ALA A 223 -4.39 8.59 -1.26
CA ALA A 223 -3.62 9.13 -2.38
C ALA A 223 -4.22 8.79 -3.75
N SER A 224 -5.10 7.79 -3.81
CA SER A 224 -5.74 7.33 -5.04
C SER A 224 -6.87 8.25 -5.49
N ASN A 225 -7.50 8.99 -4.57
CA ASN A 225 -8.71 9.77 -4.83
C ASN A 225 -8.65 11.24 -4.37
N ILE A 226 -7.51 11.70 -3.82
CA ILE A 226 -7.34 13.11 -3.45
C ILE A 226 -7.58 14.06 -4.64
N THR A 227 -8.45 15.04 -4.46
CA THR A 227 -8.71 16.12 -5.43
C THR A 227 -9.13 17.39 -4.72
N VAL A 228 -8.98 18.57 -5.36
CA VAL A 228 -9.55 19.81 -4.81
C VAL A 228 -11.07 19.75 -4.93
N ASN A 229 -11.80 20.21 -3.92
CA ASN A 229 -13.25 20.23 -3.90
C ASN A 229 -13.80 21.08 -5.07
N ASP A 230 -14.75 20.52 -5.81
CA ASP A 230 -15.30 21.16 -7.02
C ASP A 230 -15.97 22.51 -6.73
N THR A 231 -16.52 22.72 -5.54
CA THR A 231 -17.13 24.00 -5.13
C THR A 231 -16.08 25.12 -5.12
N VAL A 232 -14.91 24.84 -4.53
CA VAL A 232 -13.79 25.78 -4.45
C VAL A 232 -13.14 25.97 -5.83
N GLN A 233 -13.03 24.89 -6.62
CA GLN A 233 -12.47 24.98 -7.98
C GLN A 233 -13.35 25.83 -8.91
N THR A 234 -14.67 25.70 -8.79
CA THR A 234 -15.64 26.38 -9.67
C THR A 234 -15.85 27.83 -9.28
N ASP A 235 -15.84 28.13 -7.97
CA ASP A 235 -16.02 29.48 -7.46
C ASP A 235 -15.07 29.75 -6.29
N THR A 236 -14.04 30.57 -6.58
CA THR A 236 -13.00 30.92 -5.61
C THR A 236 -13.52 31.77 -4.46
N ASP A 237 -14.74 32.29 -4.52
CA ASP A 237 -15.36 33.00 -3.39
C ASP A 237 -15.62 32.08 -2.19
N TYR A 238 -15.63 30.75 -2.40
CA TYR A 238 -15.72 29.74 -1.33
C TYR A 238 -14.35 29.31 -0.79
N LEU A 239 -13.24 29.79 -1.35
CA LEU A 239 -11.91 29.51 -0.79
C LEU A 239 -11.78 30.20 0.57
N ALA A 240 -11.71 29.40 1.64
CA ALA A 240 -11.66 29.90 3.01
C ALA A 240 -10.28 30.43 3.37
N VAL A 241 -10.07 31.73 3.12
CA VAL A 241 -8.79 32.42 3.37
C VAL A 241 -8.75 33.09 4.75
N GLY A 242 -9.89 33.62 5.21
CA GLY A 242 -9.98 34.37 6.46
C GLY A 242 -10.69 33.62 7.58
N ALA A 243 -10.51 34.10 8.81
CA ALA A 243 -11.19 33.59 10.00
C ALA A 243 -12.05 34.67 10.68
N ASP A 244 -12.94 34.24 11.59
CA ASP A 244 -13.81 35.06 12.44
C ASP A 244 -14.64 36.14 11.72
N HIS A 245 -14.86 35.94 10.40
CA HIS A 245 -15.53 36.88 9.51
C HIS A 245 -14.90 38.28 9.52
N VAL A 246 -13.58 38.36 9.73
CA VAL A 246 -12.84 39.63 9.67
C VAL A 246 -12.53 39.95 8.21
N PRO A 247 -13.06 41.04 7.63
CA PRO A 247 -12.81 41.38 6.24
C PRO A 247 -11.31 41.55 5.96
N GLY A 248 -10.80 40.79 4.99
CA GLY A 248 -9.39 40.82 4.59
C GLY A 248 -8.44 40.01 5.50
N SER A 249 -8.95 39.23 6.45
CA SER A 249 -8.14 38.25 7.20
C SER A 249 -7.57 37.20 6.26
N ASN A 250 -6.35 36.74 6.57
CA ASN A 250 -5.67 35.62 5.94
C ASN A 250 -5.29 34.54 6.96
N ASP A 251 -5.94 34.54 8.13
CA ASP A 251 -5.56 33.69 9.26
C ASP A 251 -5.73 32.20 8.94
N THR A 252 -6.78 31.81 8.21
CA THR A 252 -6.97 30.42 7.76
C THR A 252 -5.88 29.99 6.78
N ALA A 253 -5.51 30.85 5.83
CA ALA A 253 -4.42 30.56 4.90
C ALA A 253 -3.06 30.45 5.61
N LEU A 254 -2.80 31.28 6.61
CA LEU A 254 -1.59 31.19 7.44
C LEU A 254 -1.58 29.88 8.24
N ALA A 255 -2.69 29.51 8.87
CA ALA A 255 -2.82 28.26 9.60
C ALA A 255 -2.62 27.03 8.69
N ILE A 256 -3.13 27.05 7.45
CA ILE A 256 -2.86 26.01 6.45
C ILE A 256 -1.36 25.93 6.13
N ALA A 257 -0.68 27.07 5.99
CA ALA A 257 0.77 27.09 5.73
C ALA A 257 1.59 26.53 6.91
N GLU A 258 1.12 26.72 8.15
CA GLU A 258 1.77 26.18 9.36
C GLU A 258 1.67 24.65 9.47
N LEU A 259 0.66 24.03 8.84
CA LEU A 259 0.46 22.57 8.82
C LEU A 259 1.68 21.81 8.31
N GLU A 260 2.49 22.41 7.43
CA GLU A 260 3.67 21.77 6.86
C GLU A 260 4.65 21.30 7.95
N THR A 261 4.75 22.07 9.03
CA THR A 261 5.68 21.81 10.15
C THR A 261 4.98 21.49 11.46
N GLN A 262 3.65 21.48 11.48
CA GLN A 262 2.88 21.16 12.68
C GLN A 262 2.93 19.67 12.98
N SER A 263 3.20 19.31 14.24
CA SER A 263 3.18 17.92 14.71
C SER A 263 1.75 17.36 14.71
N ILE A 264 1.57 16.19 14.10
CA ILE A 264 0.29 15.47 13.97
C ILE A 264 0.41 14.14 14.73
N THR A 265 -0.55 13.87 15.63
CA THR A 265 -0.48 12.71 16.53
C THR A 265 -0.59 11.40 15.75
N GLU A 266 -1.47 11.38 14.74
CA GLU A 266 -1.75 10.28 13.83
C GLU A 266 -0.54 9.87 13.00
N LEU A 267 0.42 10.80 12.78
CA LEU A 267 1.70 10.54 12.12
C LEU A 267 2.81 10.14 13.09
N GLY A 268 2.48 9.80 14.33
CA GLY A 268 3.46 9.51 15.38
C GLY A 268 4.12 10.77 15.95
N SER A 269 3.36 11.88 16.03
CA SER A 269 3.84 13.20 16.45
C SER A 269 4.87 13.84 15.50
N ARG A 270 4.86 13.44 14.23
CA ARG A 270 5.63 14.05 13.15
C ARG A 270 4.77 15.06 12.39
N SER A 271 5.40 16.03 11.77
CA SER A 271 4.76 16.88 10.76
C SER A 271 4.60 16.16 9.42
N LEU A 272 3.77 16.72 8.53
CA LEU A 272 3.62 16.23 7.16
C LEU A 272 4.99 16.15 6.45
N ARG A 273 5.82 17.18 6.60
CA ARG A 273 7.17 17.22 6.00
C ARG A 273 8.08 16.14 6.58
N GLU A 274 8.09 15.94 7.89
CA GLU A 274 8.91 14.93 8.56
C GLU A 274 8.47 13.52 8.16
N PHE A 275 7.16 13.23 8.21
CA PHE A 275 6.63 11.92 7.82
C PHE A 275 7.03 11.55 6.38
N TRP A 276 6.88 12.48 5.43
CA TRP A 276 7.27 12.25 4.04
C TRP A 276 8.79 12.04 3.90
N SER A 277 9.60 12.84 4.62
CA SER A 277 11.05 12.73 4.56
C SER A 277 11.54 11.40 5.13
N ASP A 278 10.98 10.96 6.26
CA ASP A 278 11.29 9.67 6.89
C ASP A 278 10.93 8.50 5.97
N SER A 279 9.76 8.55 5.32
CA SER A 279 9.30 7.51 4.39
C SER A 279 10.27 7.37 3.21
N VAL A 280 10.73 8.50 2.64
CA VAL A 280 11.72 8.50 1.56
C VAL A 280 13.10 8.01 2.05
N GLU A 281 13.51 8.37 3.26
CA GLU A 281 14.77 7.93 3.86
C GLU A 281 14.80 6.42 4.10
N GLU A 282 13.70 5.85 4.62
CA GLU A 282 13.58 4.41 4.88
C GLU A 282 13.78 3.59 3.59
N ILE A 283 13.11 4.00 2.50
CA ILE A 283 13.28 3.37 1.19
C ILE A 283 14.71 3.49 0.70
N ALA A 284 15.34 4.66 0.86
CA ALA A 284 16.71 4.91 0.42
C ALA A 284 17.71 4.01 1.15
N VAL A 285 17.57 3.87 2.47
CA VAL A 285 18.41 2.99 3.31
C VAL A 285 18.21 1.52 2.91
N GLN A 286 16.95 1.10 2.72
CA GLN A 286 16.64 -0.27 2.31
C GLN A 286 17.18 -0.60 0.92
N LEU A 287 17.11 0.36 -0.02
CA LEU A 287 17.65 0.23 -1.37
C LEU A 287 19.18 0.09 -1.35
N ASP A 288 19.88 0.92 -0.56
CA ASP A 288 21.33 0.84 -0.42
C ASP A 288 21.76 -0.52 0.15
N ALA A 289 21.14 -0.95 1.25
CA ALA A 289 21.38 -2.26 1.85
C ALA A 289 21.15 -3.41 0.85
N THR A 290 20.09 -3.33 0.05
CA THR A 290 19.76 -4.31 -0.99
C THR A 290 20.80 -4.33 -2.10
N ASN A 291 21.28 -3.18 -2.56
CA ASN A 291 22.34 -3.07 -3.56
C ASN A 291 23.66 -3.66 -3.07
N VAL A 292 24.06 -3.36 -1.84
CA VAL A 292 25.26 -3.93 -1.21
C VAL A 292 25.15 -5.46 -1.10
N LYS A 293 23.97 -5.97 -0.70
CA LYS A 293 23.70 -7.41 -0.62
C LYS A 293 23.76 -8.07 -2.00
N ALA A 294 23.18 -7.43 -3.03
CA ALA A 294 23.19 -7.92 -4.40
C ALA A 294 24.62 -7.98 -4.96
N ALA A 295 25.42 -6.91 -4.78
CA ALA A 295 26.81 -6.85 -5.21
C ALA A 295 27.66 -7.94 -4.55
N THR A 296 27.52 -8.10 -3.23
CA THR A 296 28.24 -9.13 -2.46
C THR A 296 27.86 -10.53 -2.92
N THR A 297 26.57 -10.81 -3.10
CA THR A 297 26.07 -12.12 -3.56
C THR A 297 26.52 -12.43 -4.99
N SER A 298 26.58 -11.41 -5.87
CA SER A 298 27.12 -11.57 -7.23
C SER A 298 28.59 -11.97 -7.19
N ALA A 299 29.39 -11.29 -6.37
CA ALA A 299 30.82 -11.61 -6.22
C ALA A 299 31.05 -13.03 -5.67
N VAL A 300 30.24 -13.47 -4.69
CA VAL A 300 30.30 -14.86 -4.19
C VAL A 300 29.93 -15.85 -5.28
N ARG A 301 28.85 -15.62 -6.03
CA ARG A 301 28.44 -16.47 -7.14
C ARG A 301 29.53 -16.59 -8.21
N GLU A 302 30.12 -15.47 -8.61
CA GLU A 302 31.21 -15.43 -9.59
C GLU A 302 32.44 -16.21 -9.09
N GLY A 303 32.79 -16.07 -7.81
CA GLY A 303 33.87 -16.84 -7.19
C GLY A 303 33.60 -18.36 -7.17
N LEU A 304 32.39 -18.77 -6.82
CA LEU A 304 31.98 -20.19 -6.83
C LEU A 304 31.96 -20.75 -8.25
N GLN A 305 31.47 -19.99 -9.22
CA GLN A 305 31.46 -20.39 -10.63
C GLN A 305 32.88 -20.57 -11.17
N ALA A 306 33.82 -19.70 -10.78
CA ALA A 306 35.23 -19.86 -11.13
C ALA A 306 35.85 -21.12 -10.50
N GLN A 307 35.49 -21.43 -9.24
CA GLN A 307 35.93 -22.65 -8.56
C GLN A 307 35.35 -23.92 -9.19
N GLU A 308 34.06 -23.91 -9.55
CA GLU A 308 33.41 -25.01 -10.27
C GLU A 308 34.10 -25.25 -11.62
N ALA A 309 34.35 -24.19 -12.40
CA ALA A 309 35.06 -24.28 -13.67
C ALA A 309 36.50 -24.83 -13.52
N ALA A 310 37.16 -24.58 -12.38
CA ALA A 310 38.49 -25.12 -12.10
C ALA A 310 38.49 -26.62 -11.76
N VAL A 311 37.40 -27.16 -11.21
CA VAL A 311 37.28 -28.58 -10.81
C VAL A 311 36.60 -29.41 -11.91
N SER A 312 35.52 -28.89 -12.49
CA SER A 312 34.75 -29.54 -13.57
C SER A 312 35.31 -29.25 -14.96
N GLY A 313 36.29 -28.35 -15.07
CA GLY A 313 36.97 -28.07 -16.32
C GLY A 313 37.81 -29.28 -16.76
N VAL A 314 37.45 -29.87 -17.89
CA VAL A 314 38.26 -30.93 -18.51
C VAL A 314 39.50 -30.28 -19.12
N SER A 315 40.68 -30.62 -18.60
CA SER A 315 41.94 -30.26 -19.25
C SER A 315 42.09 -31.13 -20.50
N LEU A 316 42.04 -30.52 -21.69
CA LEU A 316 42.29 -31.22 -22.97
C LEU A 316 43.64 -31.96 -22.96
N ASP A 317 44.62 -31.45 -22.20
CA ASP A 317 45.92 -32.09 -22.06
C ASP A 317 45.83 -33.37 -21.22
N GLU A 318 45.09 -33.39 -20.11
CA GLU A 318 44.85 -34.62 -19.33
C GLU A 318 44.02 -35.63 -20.12
N GLU A 319 42.98 -35.18 -20.82
CA GLU A 319 42.16 -36.05 -21.66
C GLU A 319 42.97 -36.63 -22.82
N SER A 320 43.89 -35.84 -23.41
CA SER A 320 44.83 -36.30 -24.43
C SER A 320 45.87 -37.30 -23.89
N ILE A 321 46.35 -37.10 -22.65
CA ILE A 321 47.25 -38.05 -21.98
C ILE A 321 46.52 -39.37 -21.70
N ASN A 322 45.28 -39.31 -21.22
CA ASN A 322 44.44 -40.49 -21.00
C ASN A 322 44.18 -41.23 -22.31
N LEU A 323 43.87 -40.49 -23.38
CA LEU A 323 43.64 -41.06 -24.70
C LEU A 323 44.90 -41.71 -25.28
N MET A 324 46.07 -41.09 -25.13
CA MET A 324 47.37 -41.70 -25.47
C MET A 324 47.67 -42.96 -24.64
N ASN A 325 47.31 -42.97 -23.35
CA ASN A 325 47.45 -44.16 -22.52
C ASN A 325 46.52 -45.29 -22.97
N PHE A 326 45.26 -45.00 -23.27
CA PHE A 326 44.33 -45.98 -23.83
C PHE A 326 44.81 -46.52 -25.18
N GLN A 327 45.35 -45.67 -26.06
CA GLN A 327 45.97 -46.08 -27.32
C GLN A 327 47.16 -47.02 -27.09
N ARG A 328 48.08 -46.68 -26.19
CA ARG A 328 49.23 -47.55 -25.85
C ARG A 328 48.81 -48.88 -25.25
N GLN A 329 47.79 -48.88 -24.38
CA GLN A 329 47.23 -50.11 -23.81
C GLN A 329 46.59 -50.98 -24.89
N TYR A 330 45.85 -50.37 -25.83
CA TYR A 330 45.27 -51.07 -26.97
C TYR A 330 46.33 -51.67 -27.89
N GLU A 331 47.40 -50.91 -28.22
CA GLU A 331 48.54 -51.39 -29.01
C GLU A 331 49.27 -52.56 -28.31
N ALA A 332 49.46 -52.47 -27.00
CA ALA A 332 50.07 -53.54 -26.20
C ALA A 332 49.18 -54.80 -26.17
N ALA A 333 47.87 -54.64 -25.99
CA ALA A 333 46.91 -55.74 -26.04
C ALA A 333 46.86 -56.38 -27.44
N ALA A 334 46.89 -55.58 -28.50
CA ALA A 334 46.94 -56.06 -29.88
C ALA A 334 48.24 -56.84 -30.19
N ARG A 335 49.40 -56.35 -29.72
CA ARG A 335 50.68 -57.09 -29.82
C ARG A 335 50.63 -58.39 -29.03
N PHE A 336 50.08 -58.38 -27.82
CA PHE A 336 49.94 -59.59 -27.01
C PHE A 336 49.06 -60.63 -27.73
N ILE A 337 47.92 -60.21 -28.29
CA ILE A 337 47.04 -61.07 -29.11
C ILE A 337 47.78 -61.60 -30.35
N SER A 338 48.57 -60.76 -31.04
CA SER A 338 49.38 -61.19 -32.19
C SER A 338 50.40 -62.26 -31.79
N VAL A 339 51.12 -62.07 -30.68
CA VAL A 339 52.09 -63.06 -30.18
C VAL A 339 51.39 -64.34 -29.75
N VAL A 340 50.21 -64.26 -29.14
CA VAL A 340 49.40 -65.43 -28.80
C VAL A 340 48.94 -66.17 -30.05
N ASN A 341 48.52 -65.46 -31.10
CA ASN A 341 48.17 -66.06 -32.39
C ASN A 341 49.39 -66.71 -33.05
N ASP A 342 50.55 -66.06 -33.06
CA ASP A 342 51.78 -66.64 -33.61
C ASP A 342 52.20 -67.92 -32.86
N LEU A 343 52.05 -67.94 -31.52
CA LEU A 343 52.29 -69.13 -30.71
C LEU A 343 51.27 -70.25 -30.97
N MET A 344 49.99 -69.91 -31.18
CA MET A 344 48.96 -70.87 -31.56
C MET A 344 49.21 -71.46 -32.95
N ASP A 345 49.61 -70.64 -33.92
CA ASP A 345 49.96 -71.09 -35.26
C ASP A 345 51.22 -71.97 -35.25
N GLN A 346 52.24 -71.64 -34.44
CA GLN A 346 53.41 -72.51 -34.25
C GLN A 346 53.05 -73.86 -33.62
N LEU A 347 52.15 -73.88 -32.63
CA LEU A 347 51.67 -75.13 -32.03
C LEU A 347 50.87 -75.98 -33.04
N LEU A 348 50.06 -75.35 -33.88
CA LEU A 348 49.31 -76.04 -34.94
C LEU A 348 50.22 -76.57 -36.06
N ALA A 349 51.35 -75.92 -36.33
CA ALA A 349 52.33 -76.37 -37.32
C ALA A 349 53.25 -77.51 -36.83
N ILE A 350 53.22 -77.85 -35.54
CA ILE A 350 54.02 -78.93 -34.92
C ILE A 350 53.27 -80.28 -34.88
N VAL A 351 52.00 -80.34 -35.31
CA VAL A 351 51.18 -81.56 -35.35
C VAL A 351 51.14 -82.17 -36.75
#